data_AF-A0A8S4BZL7-F1
#
_entry.id   AF-A0A8S4BZL7-F1
#
_cell.length_a   1.000
_cell.length_b   1.000
_cell.length_c   1.000
_cell.angle_alpha   90.00
_cell.angle_beta   90.00
_cell.angle_gamma   90.00
#
_symmetry.space_group_name_H-M   'P 1'
#
loop_
_entity.id
_entity.type
_entity.pdbx_description
1 polymer ?
#
loop_
_entity_poly.entity_id
_entity_poly.type
_entity_poly.pdbx_seq_one_letter_code
_entity_poly.pdbx_strand_id
1 'polypeptide(L)'
;MAIAAHYIYNISVGIGLHRLWAHSAYKTNKFVEFILMIVSSGTLQGPAIAWASDHALHHTYMDEELDPHSPLKFKNKLKGFLWSHIGWMLFEDISKKHIDKGTMRRLGCSKILVFQLQHYWKLAVSMNLVVPFIIGYLIGGDLKSAIAAYIFIGLGRAFQQQMTFCVNSLTHFIGSQPYLNGTPGEIPWMFFLLLGENWHNYHHAFARDYRNGWKWHQLDIHKWIIYLMSKVGLAHDLVVTPKERILAKQAEAKSELSELMKDKLSSVEIGAIGIADMARQQIRNLEKGANMIADSIKVKLVNLEEAAENLLHGIRGKMKDCSFKSQKKVVKAALKKLEELEVIAYKLGLSKAS
;
A
#
# COMPACT_ATOMS: atom_id res chain seq x y z
N MET A 1 10.46 15.96 -30.94
CA MET A 1 10.10 14.56 -31.33
C MET A 1 9.71 13.71 -30.14
N ALA A 2 10.52 13.62 -29.07
CA ALA A 2 10.18 12.80 -27.89
C ALA A 2 8.83 13.14 -27.23
N ILE A 3 8.57 14.42 -26.96
CA ILE A 3 7.30 14.86 -26.36
C ILE A 3 6.10 14.49 -27.24
N ALA A 4 6.20 14.72 -28.55
CA ALA A 4 5.14 14.37 -29.50
C ALA A 4 4.91 12.85 -29.54
N ALA A 5 5.98 12.05 -29.57
CA ALA A 5 5.90 10.60 -29.51
C ALA A 5 5.22 10.12 -28.22
N HIS A 6 5.58 10.69 -27.06
CA HIS A 6 4.91 10.38 -25.80
C HIS A 6 3.39 10.58 -25.90
N TYR A 7 2.96 11.75 -26.35
CA TYR A 7 1.53 12.05 -26.45
C TYR A 7 0.80 11.20 -27.49
N ILE A 8 1.38 10.97 -28.67
CA ILE A 8 0.79 10.11 -29.71
C ILE A 8 0.59 8.68 -29.20
N TYR A 9 1.63 8.11 -28.58
CA TYR A 9 1.55 6.78 -28.02
C TYR A 9 0.55 6.72 -26.85
N ASN A 10 0.55 7.70 -25.96
CA ASN A 10 -0.37 7.76 -24.82
C ASN A 10 -1.83 7.82 -25.28
N ILE A 11 -2.13 8.68 -26.26
CA ILE A 11 -3.45 8.75 -26.90
C ILE A 11 -3.84 7.40 -27.49
N SER A 12 -2.94 6.73 -28.21
CA SER A 12 -3.23 5.41 -28.80
C SER A 12 -3.52 4.33 -27.76
N VAL A 13 -2.89 4.39 -26.59
CA VAL A 13 -3.20 3.51 -25.46
C VAL A 13 -4.57 3.86 -24.88
N GLY A 14 -4.80 5.13 -24.54
CA GLY A 14 -6.03 5.57 -23.87
C GLY A 14 -7.29 5.38 -24.71
N ILE A 15 -7.29 5.84 -25.97
CA ILE A 15 -8.47 5.73 -26.83
C ILE A 15 -8.53 4.39 -27.58
N GLY A 16 -7.42 3.67 -27.72
CA GLY A 16 -7.33 2.38 -28.43
C GLY A 16 -7.31 1.18 -27.48
N LEU A 17 -6.13 0.83 -26.95
CA LEU A 17 -5.92 -0.33 -26.06
C LEU A 17 -6.94 -0.36 -24.93
N HIS A 18 -7.11 0.76 -24.25
CA HIS A 18 -7.89 0.87 -23.04
C HIS A 18 -9.40 1.00 -23.34
N ARG A 19 -9.87 2.17 -23.80
CA ARG A 19 -11.31 2.45 -23.88
C ARG A 19 -12.02 1.73 -25.02
N LEU A 20 -11.36 1.55 -26.17
CA LEU A 20 -11.97 0.86 -27.33
C LEU A 20 -11.91 -0.65 -27.15
N TRP A 21 -10.72 -1.23 -27.01
CA TRP A 21 -10.56 -2.68 -27.04
C TRP A 21 -10.71 -3.35 -25.68
N ALA A 22 -10.21 -2.79 -24.57
CA ALA A 22 -10.42 -3.44 -23.27
C ALA A 22 -11.85 -3.25 -22.76
N HIS A 23 -12.40 -2.03 -22.80
CA HIS A 23 -13.71 -1.74 -22.18
C HIS A 23 -14.92 -1.68 -23.11
N SER A 24 -14.72 -1.64 -24.44
CA SER A 24 -15.82 -1.41 -25.39
C SER A 24 -16.65 -0.17 -25.01
N ALA A 25 -15.98 0.91 -24.60
CA ALA A 25 -16.62 2.13 -24.14
C ALA A 25 -17.18 2.98 -25.29
N TYR A 26 -16.73 2.71 -26.51
CA TYR A 26 -17.28 3.25 -27.75
C TYR A 26 -16.96 2.31 -28.92
N LYS A 27 -17.54 2.58 -30.09
CA LYS A 27 -17.19 1.94 -31.36
C LYS A 27 -16.65 2.97 -32.33
N THR A 28 -15.83 2.51 -33.27
CA THR A 28 -15.19 3.37 -34.27
C THR A 28 -15.22 2.69 -35.63
N ASN A 29 -15.05 3.47 -36.69
CA ASN A 29 -14.97 2.91 -38.04
C ASN A 29 -13.62 2.17 -38.27
N LYS A 30 -13.57 1.35 -39.32
CA LYS A 30 -12.42 0.47 -39.60
C LYS A 30 -11.13 1.24 -39.93
N PHE A 31 -11.24 2.44 -40.48
CA PHE A 31 -10.08 3.28 -40.79
C PHE A 31 -9.39 3.74 -39.50
N VAL A 32 -10.15 4.28 -38.56
CA VAL A 32 -9.62 4.71 -37.27
C VAL A 32 -9.13 3.51 -36.44
N GLU A 33 -9.89 2.40 -36.42
CA GLU A 33 -9.47 1.16 -35.75
C GLU A 33 -8.10 0.69 -36.27
N PHE A 34 -7.88 0.74 -37.59
CA PHE A 34 -6.61 0.36 -38.21
C PHE A 34 -5.47 1.30 -37.82
N ILE A 35 -5.69 2.63 -37.82
CA ILE A 35 -4.67 3.61 -37.40
C ILE A 35 -4.27 3.36 -35.94
N LEU A 36 -5.26 3.22 -35.05
CA LEU A 36 -5.01 2.95 -33.63
C LEU A 36 -4.25 1.64 -33.45
N MET A 37 -4.56 0.61 -34.24
CA MET A 37 -3.87 -0.67 -34.19
C MET A 37 -2.39 -0.52 -34.56
N ILE A 38 -2.08 0.19 -35.64
CA ILE A 38 -0.69 0.44 -36.07
C ILE A 38 0.07 1.24 -35.01
N VAL A 39 -0.48 2.36 -34.55
CA VAL A 39 0.20 3.24 -33.58
C VAL A 39 0.39 2.56 -32.24
N SER A 40 -0.62 1.84 -31.74
CA SER A 40 -0.54 1.09 -30.47
C SER A 40 0.50 -0.04 -30.53
N SER A 41 0.72 -0.68 -31.67
CA SER A 41 1.84 -1.64 -31.83
C SER A 41 3.21 -1.01 -31.60
N GLY A 42 3.35 0.30 -31.86
CA GLY A 42 4.58 1.04 -31.59
C GLY A 42 4.87 1.24 -30.09
N THR A 43 3.88 1.08 -29.22
CA THR A 43 4.03 1.28 -27.76
C THR A 43 4.84 0.18 -27.07
N LEU A 44 4.98 -0.99 -27.71
CA LEU A 44 5.59 -2.21 -27.16
C LEU A 44 4.86 -2.80 -25.94
N GLN A 45 3.56 -2.54 -25.79
CA GLN A 45 2.76 -3.06 -24.66
C GLN A 45 2.04 -4.40 -24.95
N GLY A 46 2.24 -4.98 -26.13
CA GLY A 46 1.63 -6.23 -26.55
C GLY A 46 0.49 -6.03 -27.55
N PRO A 47 0.04 -7.12 -28.21
CA PRO A 47 -1.09 -7.06 -29.12
C PRO A 47 -2.37 -6.71 -28.37
N ALA A 48 -3.28 -5.95 -28.98
CA ALA A 48 -4.47 -5.41 -28.34
C ALA A 48 -5.34 -6.47 -27.65
N ILE A 49 -5.45 -7.66 -28.27
CA ILE A 49 -6.22 -8.78 -27.72
C ILE A 49 -5.60 -9.30 -26.41
N ALA A 50 -4.27 -9.44 -26.35
CA ALA A 50 -3.59 -9.89 -25.14
C ALA A 50 -3.63 -8.81 -24.06
N TRP A 51 -3.35 -7.55 -24.43
CA TRP A 51 -3.44 -6.41 -23.52
C TRP A 51 -4.83 -6.29 -22.89
N ALA A 52 -5.89 -6.40 -23.70
CA ALA A 52 -7.26 -6.38 -23.21
C ALA A 52 -7.60 -7.57 -22.30
N SER A 53 -6.92 -8.71 -22.48
CA SER A 53 -7.10 -9.89 -21.61
C SER A 53 -6.47 -9.67 -20.25
N ASP A 54 -5.22 -9.21 -20.22
CA ASP A 54 -4.51 -8.87 -18.98
C ASP A 54 -5.26 -7.77 -18.21
N HIS A 55 -5.77 -6.76 -18.93
CA HIS A 55 -6.56 -5.67 -18.34
C HIS A 55 -7.92 -6.16 -17.80
N ALA A 56 -8.58 -7.09 -18.50
CA ALA A 56 -9.82 -7.69 -18.00
C ALA A 56 -9.59 -8.51 -16.73
N LEU A 57 -8.47 -9.24 -16.63
CA LEU A 57 -8.07 -9.95 -15.42
C LEU A 57 -7.80 -8.97 -14.27
N HIS A 58 -7.07 -7.88 -14.53
CA HIS A 58 -6.81 -6.83 -13.54
C HIS A 58 -8.10 -6.24 -12.96
N HIS A 59 -9.10 -5.91 -13.79
CA HIS A 59 -10.38 -5.42 -13.27
C HIS A 59 -11.21 -6.47 -12.53
N THR A 60 -11.14 -7.73 -12.95
CA THR A 60 -11.95 -8.81 -12.35
C THR A 60 -11.40 -9.23 -11.00
N TYR A 61 -10.08 -9.26 -10.86
CA TYR A 61 -9.36 -9.76 -9.67
C TYR A 61 -8.52 -8.66 -9.01
N MET A 62 -8.93 -7.40 -9.17
CA MET A 62 -8.21 -6.23 -8.66
C MET A 62 -7.77 -6.45 -7.21
N ASP A 63 -6.48 -6.20 -6.94
CA ASP A 63 -5.84 -6.37 -5.63
C ASP A 63 -5.74 -7.82 -5.10
N GLU A 64 -6.15 -8.82 -5.88
CA GLU A 64 -6.07 -10.25 -5.55
C GLU A 64 -4.87 -10.94 -6.22
N GLU A 65 -4.72 -12.24 -5.98
CA GLU A 65 -3.59 -13.04 -6.48
C GLU A 65 -3.58 -13.20 -8.00
N LEU A 66 -4.76 -13.19 -8.63
CA LEU A 66 -4.94 -13.37 -10.07
C LEU A 66 -4.80 -12.06 -10.87
N ASP A 67 -4.68 -10.91 -10.21
CA ASP A 67 -4.34 -9.65 -10.88
C ASP A 67 -2.85 -9.64 -11.27
N PRO A 68 -2.52 -9.61 -12.58
CA PRO A 68 -1.14 -9.73 -13.07
C PRO A 68 -0.18 -8.72 -12.43
N HIS A 69 -0.67 -7.50 -12.21
CA HIS A 69 0.11 -6.38 -11.69
C HIS A 69 -0.41 -5.86 -10.35
N SER A 70 -0.99 -6.76 -9.54
CA SER A 70 -1.49 -6.43 -8.20
C SER A 70 -0.46 -5.66 -7.36
N PRO A 71 -0.80 -4.46 -6.85
CA PRO A 71 0.07 -3.69 -5.95
C PRO A 71 0.26 -4.39 -4.59
N LEU A 72 -0.63 -5.33 -4.25
CA LEU A 72 -0.64 -6.06 -2.98
C LEU A 72 0.05 -7.43 -3.03
N LYS A 73 0.62 -7.81 -4.19
CA LYS A 73 1.32 -9.11 -4.35
C LYS A 73 2.35 -9.39 -3.27
N PHE A 74 3.03 -8.35 -2.78
CA PHE A 74 3.99 -8.46 -1.70
C PHE A 74 3.54 -7.64 -0.48
N LYS A 75 3.67 -8.22 0.72
CA LYS A 75 3.44 -7.50 2.00
C LYS A 75 4.29 -6.23 2.14
N ASN A 76 5.48 -6.23 1.53
CA ASN A 76 6.34 -5.05 1.50
C ASN A 76 5.86 -4.08 0.40
N LYS A 77 5.46 -2.87 0.81
CA LYS A 77 4.92 -1.84 -0.09
C LYS A 77 5.85 -1.46 -1.24
N LEU A 78 7.17 -1.37 -0.99
CA LEU A 78 8.13 -1.04 -2.05
C LEU A 78 8.24 -2.17 -3.08
N LYS A 79 8.24 -3.44 -2.63
CA LYS A 79 8.21 -4.59 -3.54
C LYS A 79 6.90 -4.64 -4.34
N GLY A 80 5.76 -4.35 -3.72
CA GLY A 80 4.47 -4.25 -4.40
C GLY A 80 4.43 -3.15 -5.46
N PHE A 81 5.00 -1.98 -5.15
CA PHE A 81 5.13 -0.87 -6.11
C PHE A 81 6.01 -1.25 -7.31
N LEU A 82 7.20 -1.84 -7.06
CA LEU A 82 8.09 -2.27 -8.14
C LEU A 82 7.47 -3.39 -8.99
N TRP A 83 6.71 -4.29 -8.36
CA TRP A 83 5.97 -5.34 -9.06
C TRP A 83 4.93 -4.76 -10.02
N SER A 84 4.00 -3.96 -9.50
CA SER A 84 2.92 -3.32 -10.26
C SER A 84 3.44 -2.37 -11.33
N HIS A 85 4.57 -1.72 -11.11
CA HIS A 85 5.19 -0.83 -12.08
C HIS A 85 5.82 -1.59 -13.26
N ILE A 86 6.71 -2.55 -13.01
CA ILE A 86 7.43 -3.23 -14.09
C ILE A 86 7.75 -4.70 -13.81
N GLY A 87 7.77 -5.12 -12.54
CA GLY A 87 8.17 -6.47 -12.16
C GLY A 87 7.31 -7.56 -12.79
N TRP A 88 6.00 -7.33 -12.95
CA TRP A 88 5.10 -8.26 -13.65
C TRP A 88 5.56 -8.53 -15.09
N MET A 89 6.06 -7.53 -15.80
CA MET A 89 6.56 -7.74 -17.17
C MET A 89 7.90 -8.49 -17.22
N LEU A 90 8.73 -8.36 -16.19
CA LEU A 90 10.11 -8.88 -16.18
C LEU A 90 10.22 -10.30 -15.61
N PHE A 91 9.38 -10.62 -14.63
CA PHE A 91 9.50 -11.84 -13.83
C PHE A 91 8.30 -12.77 -13.92
N GLU A 92 7.22 -12.34 -14.57
CA GLU A 92 6.09 -13.23 -14.79
C GLU A 92 6.41 -14.29 -15.82
N ASP A 93 5.98 -15.50 -15.52
CA ASP A 93 6.19 -16.66 -16.37
C ASP A 93 5.38 -16.49 -17.66
N ILE A 94 6.08 -16.36 -18.79
CA ILE A 94 5.48 -16.19 -20.11
C ILE A 94 4.57 -17.36 -20.46
N SER A 95 4.83 -18.57 -19.92
CA SER A 95 3.96 -19.73 -20.13
C SER A 95 2.57 -19.58 -19.50
N LYS A 96 2.41 -18.65 -18.55
CA LYS A 96 1.14 -18.31 -17.91
C LYS A 96 0.37 -17.21 -18.64
N LYS A 97 0.95 -16.57 -19.67
CA LYS A 97 0.24 -15.56 -20.47
C LYS A 97 -0.88 -16.24 -21.25
N HIS A 98 -2.09 -16.05 -20.76
CA HIS A 98 -3.31 -16.61 -21.34
C HIS A 98 -4.12 -15.49 -21.97
N ILE A 99 -4.61 -15.72 -23.19
CA ILE A 99 -5.62 -14.83 -23.75
C ILE A 99 -6.98 -15.27 -23.22
N ASP A 100 -7.61 -14.40 -22.44
CA ASP A 100 -8.91 -14.63 -21.84
C ASP A 100 -9.95 -15.02 -22.92
N LYS A 101 -10.72 -16.07 -22.64
CA LYS A 101 -11.74 -16.59 -23.54
C LYS A 101 -12.83 -15.56 -23.83
N GLY A 102 -13.22 -14.76 -22.83
CA GLY A 102 -14.21 -13.69 -23.01
C GLY A 102 -13.72 -12.61 -23.98
N THR A 103 -12.46 -12.22 -23.82
CA THR A 103 -11.77 -11.25 -24.67
C THR A 103 -11.59 -11.77 -26.08
N MET A 104 -11.17 -13.02 -26.26
CA MET A 104 -11.11 -13.66 -27.58
C MET A 104 -12.45 -13.71 -28.28
N ARG A 105 -13.54 -14.04 -27.56
CA ARG A 105 -14.88 -14.06 -28.14
C ARG A 105 -15.30 -12.67 -28.62
N ARG A 106 -14.92 -11.62 -27.90
CA ARG A 106 -15.31 -10.23 -28.19
C ARG A 106 -14.47 -9.60 -29.30
N LEU A 107 -13.15 -9.79 -29.26
CA LEU A 107 -12.21 -9.11 -30.16
C LEU A 107 -11.70 -9.99 -31.31
N GLY A 108 -11.77 -11.31 -31.17
CA GLY A 108 -11.25 -12.27 -32.15
C GLY A 108 -12.01 -12.27 -33.49
N CYS A 109 -13.19 -11.67 -33.56
CA CYS A 109 -13.91 -11.46 -34.82
C CYS A 109 -13.35 -10.28 -35.64
N SER A 110 -12.53 -9.40 -35.05
CA SER A 110 -11.94 -8.26 -35.79
C SER A 110 -10.72 -8.72 -36.59
N LYS A 111 -10.85 -8.73 -37.93
CA LYS A 111 -9.74 -9.06 -38.84
C LYS A 111 -8.51 -8.17 -38.61
N ILE A 112 -8.70 -6.91 -38.22
CA ILE A 112 -7.62 -5.95 -37.93
C ILE A 112 -6.83 -6.40 -36.69
N LEU A 113 -7.51 -6.82 -35.63
CA LEU A 113 -6.86 -7.23 -34.38
C LEU A 113 -6.25 -8.62 -34.47
N VAL A 114 -6.88 -9.53 -35.21
CA VAL A 114 -6.28 -10.85 -35.52
C VAL A 114 -5.01 -10.68 -36.35
N PHE A 115 -5.02 -9.78 -37.34
CA PHE A 115 -3.83 -9.42 -38.11
C PHE A 115 -2.72 -8.84 -37.21
N GLN A 116 -3.08 -7.92 -36.30
CA GLN A 116 -2.13 -7.38 -35.33
C GLN A 116 -1.52 -8.49 -34.47
N LEU A 117 -2.35 -9.39 -33.93
CA LEU A 117 -1.91 -10.49 -33.09
C LEU A 117 -0.92 -11.41 -33.82
N GLN A 118 -1.20 -11.75 -35.08
CA GLN A 118 -0.36 -12.63 -35.90
C GLN A 118 0.96 -11.98 -36.35
N HIS A 119 0.97 -10.66 -36.52
CA HIS A 119 2.13 -9.92 -37.05
C HIS A 119 2.70 -8.89 -36.08
N TYR A 120 2.40 -9.04 -34.78
CA TYR A 120 2.68 -8.02 -33.77
C TYR A 120 4.12 -7.54 -33.80
N TRP A 121 5.10 -8.46 -33.78
CA TRP A 121 6.51 -8.09 -33.77
C TRP A 121 6.96 -7.39 -35.05
N LYS A 122 6.41 -7.76 -36.21
CA LYS A 122 6.72 -7.06 -37.48
C LYS A 122 6.22 -5.62 -37.43
N LEU A 123 4.99 -5.41 -36.94
CA LEU A 123 4.40 -4.08 -36.77
C LEU A 123 5.18 -3.26 -35.72
N ALA A 124 5.44 -3.84 -34.56
CA ALA A 124 6.15 -3.22 -33.46
C ALA A 124 7.56 -2.77 -33.86
N VAL A 125 8.35 -3.66 -34.49
CA VAL A 125 9.69 -3.32 -34.99
C VAL A 125 9.62 -2.25 -36.07
N SER A 126 8.67 -2.35 -37.01
CA SER A 126 8.51 -1.34 -38.07
C SER A 126 8.18 0.05 -37.50
N MET A 127 7.27 0.12 -36.52
CA MET A 127 6.88 1.37 -35.87
C MET A 127 7.97 1.96 -34.97
N ASN A 128 8.93 1.15 -34.52
CA ASN A 128 10.02 1.58 -33.64
C ASN A 128 11.35 1.84 -34.36
N LEU A 129 11.55 1.24 -35.52
CA LEU A 129 12.78 1.36 -36.29
C LEU A 129 12.56 2.10 -37.60
N VAL A 130 11.70 1.54 -38.48
CA VAL A 130 11.52 2.03 -39.85
C VAL A 130 10.82 3.38 -39.87
N VAL A 131 9.69 3.51 -39.18
CA VAL A 131 8.88 4.74 -39.20
C VAL A 131 9.62 5.94 -38.60
N PRO A 132 10.27 5.85 -37.42
CA PRO A 132 11.05 6.96 -36.89
C PRO A 132 12.18 7.40 -37.83
N PHE A 133 12.86 6.44 -38.46
CA PHE A 133 13.95 6.72 -39.38
C PHE A 133 13.46 7.47 -40.63
N ILE A 134 12.35 7.01 -41.22
CA ILE A 134 11.71 7.69 -42.36
C ILE A 134 11.27 9.10 -41.96
N ILE A 135 10.61 9.26 -40.80
CA ILE A 135 10.17 10.58 -40.31
C ILE A 135 11.35 11.53 -40.16
N GLY A 136 12.45 11.08 -39.55
CA GLY A 136 13.64 11.91 -39.37
C GLY A 136 14.32 12.28 -40.69
N TYR A 137 14.40 11.33 -41.63
CA TYR A 137 14.94 11.60 -42.96
C TYR A 137 14.06 12.58 -43.75
N LEU A 138 12.73 12.45 -43.71
CA LEU A 138 11.82 13.36 -44.40
C LEU A 138 11.85 14.79 -43.83
N ILE A 139 12.10 14.94 -42.52
CA ILE A 139 12.17 16.25 -41.88
C ILE A 139 13.51 16.94 -42.11
N GLY A 140 14.63 16.21 -42.00
CA GLY A 140 15.97 16.80 -42.06
C GLY A 140 16.74 16.59 -43.36
N GLY A 141 16.30 15.66 -44.21
CA GLY A 141 16.95 15.33 -45.48
C GLY A 141 18.25 14.52 -45.38
N ASP A 142 18.68 14.16 -44.16
CA ASP A 142 19.95 13.47 -43.93
C ASP A 142 19.86 12.30 -42.92
N LEU A 143 20.92 11.49 -42.91
CA LEU A 143 21.05 10.33 -42.03
C LEU A 143 21.11 10.72 -40.55
N LYS A 144 21.69 11.87 -40.21
CA LYS A 144 21.80 12.32 -38.81
C LYS A 144 20.42 12.59 -38.23
N SER A 145 19.55 13.22 -39.02
CA SER A 145 18.17 13.53 -38.69
C SER A 145 17.32 12.26 -38.55
N ALA A 146 17.56 11.27 -39.42
CA ALA A 146 16.95 9.95 -39.31
C ALA A 146 17.30 9.23 -37.99
N ILE A 147 18.59 9.20 -37.64
CA ILE A 147 19.08 8.62 -36.38
C ILE A 147 18.55 9.39 -35.17
N ALA A 148 18.56 10.73 -35.24
CA ALA A 148 18.01 11.58 -34.18
C ALA A 148 16.53 11.28 -33.94
N ALA A 149 15.73 11.14 -34.99
CA ALA A 149 14.31 10.79 -34.86
C ALA A 149 14.11 9.41 -34.25
N TYR A 150 14.87 8.40 -34.67
CA TYR A 150 14.87 7.07 -34.05
C TYR A 150 15.12 7.16 -32.53
N ILE A 151 16.17 7.88 -32.11
CA ILE A 151 16.50 8.03 -30.69
C ILE A 151 15.38 8.79 -29.95
N PHE A 152 14.97 9.96 -30.43
CA PHE A 152 14.02 10.80 -29.70
C PHE A 152 12.60 10.21 -29.68
N ILE A 153 12.13 9.59 -30.75
CA ILE A 153 10.83 8.88 -30.76
C ILE A 153 10.92 7.66 -29.82
N GLY A 154 12.04 6.92 -29.83
CA GLY A 154 12.29 5.83 -28.90
C GLY A 154 12.27 6.25 -27.44
N LEU A 155 12.89 7.41 -27.10
CA LEU A 155 12.83 8.01 -25.76
C LEU A 155 11.41 8.41 -25.37
N GLY A 156 10.66 9.04 -26.29
CA GLY A 156 9.26 9.40 -26.07
C GLY A 156 8.37 8.19 -25.80
N ARG A 157 8.57 7.10 -26.54
CA ARG A 157 7.89 5.82 -26.28
C ARG A 157 8.28 5.23 -24.92
N ALA A 158 9.57 5.19 -24.59
CA ALA A 158 10.03 4.66 -23.31
C ALA A 158 9.42 5.44 -22.14
N PHE A 159 9.37 6.77 -22.24
CA PHE A 159 8.71 7.63 -21.27
C PHE A 159 7.20 7.34 -21.16
N GLN A 160 6.51 7.23 -22.30
CA GLN A 160 5.09 6.86 -22.33
C GLN A 160 4.80 5.50 -21.67
N GLN A 161 5.68 4.53 -21.86
CA GLN A 161 5.57 3.23 -21.23
C GLN A 161 5.68 3.35 -19.71
N GLN A 162 6.65 4.13 -19.20
CA GLN A 162 6.75 4.40 -17.75
C GLN A 162 5.50 5.10 -17.23
N MET A 163 4.92 6.03 -18.00
CA MET A 163 3.68 6.70 -17.60
C MET A 163 2.49 5.73 -17.57
N THR A 164 2.40 4.78 -18.51
CA THR A 164 1.37 3.72 -18.46
C THR A 164 1.56 2.86 -17.21
N PHE A 165 2.80 2.50 -16.89
CA PHE A 165 3.13 1.72 -15.71
C PHE A 165 2.86 2.47 -14.40
N CYS A 166 2.91 3.80 -14.39
CA CYS A 166 2.46 4.60 -13.26
C CYS A 166 0.95 4.51 -13.04
N VAL A 167 0.14 4.17 -14.04
CA VAL A 167 -1.28 3.88 -13.83
C VAL A 167 -1.38 2.67 -12.91
N ASN A 168 -0.77 1.55 -13.27
CA ASN A 168 -0.79 0.31 -12.48
C ASN A 168 -0.14 0.46 -11.09
N SER A 169 0.89 1.30 -10.96
CA SER A 169 1.59 1.49 -9.69
C SER A 169 1.15 2.74 -8.94
N LEU A 170 1.55 3.93 -9.39
CA LEU A 170 1.35 5.17 -8.64
C LEU A 170 -0.13 5.43 -8.33
N THR A 171 -1.03 5.22 -9.30
CA THR A 171 -2.47 5.42 -9.07
C THR A 171 -3.12 4.37 -8.16
N HIS A 172 -2.44 3.26 -7.87
CA HIS A 172 -2.88 2.28 -6.87
C HIS A 172 -2.25 2.49 -5.48
N PHE A 173 -1.30 3.40 -5.33
CA PHE A 173 -0.63 3.65 -4.05
C PHE A 173 -1.03 4.97 -3.40
N ILE A 174 -1.40 5.96 -4.20
CA ILE A 174 -1.78 7.29 -3.73
C ILE A 174 -3.00 7.81 -4.49
N GLY A 175 -3.71 8.75 -3.87
CA GLY A 175 -4.83 9.44 -4.48
C GLY A 175 -6.10 9.38 -3.64
N SER A 176 -7.09 10.19 -3.99
CA SER A 176 -8.40 10.14 -3.34
C SER A 176 -9.24 9.01 -3.91
N GLN A 177 -10.13 8.43 -3.09
CA GLN A 177 -10.96 7.28 -3.46
C GLN A 177 -12.47 7.59 -3.34
N PRO A 178 -13.01 8.51 -4.16
CA PRO A 178 -14.39 8.96 -4.02
C PRO A 178 -15.48 7.98 -4.49
N TYR A 179 -15.16 6.93 -5.26
CA TYR A 179 -16.15 6.00 -5.85
C TYR A 179 -15.97 4.54 -5.45
N LEU A 180 -14.76 4.12 -5.09
CA LEU A 180 -14.46 2.74 -4.71
C LEU A 180 -13.39 2.73 -3.62
N ASN A 181 -13.62 2.00 -2.53
CA ASN A 181 -12.59 1.77 -1.51
C ASN A 181 -11.64 0.66 -1.99
N GLY A 182 -10.33 0.81 -1.80
CA GLY A 182 -9.35 -0.18 -2.25
C GLY A 182 -7.97 0.43 -2.48
N THR A 183 -7.30 0.05 -3.56
CA THR A 183 -6.05 0.69 -3.99
C THR A 183 -6.22 1.79 -5.07
N PRO A 184 -7.14 1.72 -6.05
CA PRO A 184 -7.19 2.71 -7.13
C PRO A 184 -7.54 4.11 -6.62
N GLY A 185 -6.78 5.12 -7.05
CA GLY A 185 -6.86 6.49 -6.57
C GLY A 185 -6.87 7.52 -7.69
N GLU A 186 -7.48 8.68 -7.41
CA GLU A 186 -7.44 9.84 -8.29
C GLU A 186 -6.19 10.68 -8.03
N ILE A 187 -5.41 10.98 -9.08
CA ILE A 187 -4.22 11.84 -9.00
C ILE A 187 -4.35 13.03 -9.98
N PRO A 188 -5.02 14.13 -9.60
CA PRO A 188 -5.32 15.23 -10.52
C PRO A 188 -4.11 15.85 -11.22
N TRP A 189 -2.98 15.99 -10.52
CA TRP A 189 -1.79 16.65 -11.04
C TRP A 189 -1.11 15.87 -12.17
N MET A 190 -1.40 14.58 -12.35
CA MET A 190 -0.80 13.75 -13.41
C MET A 190 -1.48 13.89 -14.78
N PHE A 191 -2.50 14.74 -14.92
CA PHE A 191 -3.29 14.84 -16.16
C PHE A 191 -2.43 15.13 -17.41
N PHE A 192 -1.34 15.89 -17.30
CA PHE A 192 -0.48 16.23 -18.44
C PHE A 192 0.46 15.09 -18.86
N LEU A 193 0.58 14.05 -18.05
CA LEU A 193 1.35 12.84 -18.33
C LEU A 193 0.45 11.67 -18.76
N LEU A 194 -0.71 11.53 -18.12
CA LEU A 194 -1.63 10.40 -18.27
C LEU A 194 -2.89 10.72 -19.09
N LEU A 195 -3.12 11.98 -19.44
CA LEU A 195 -4.15 12.44 -20.36
C LEU A 195 -5.59 12.03 -20.00
N GLY A 196 -5.85 11.69 -18.75
CA GLY A 196 -7.15 11.21 -18.25
C GLY A 196 -7.09 9.86 -17.58
N GLU A 197 -6.04 9.06 -17.79
CA GLU A 197 -5.84 7.78 -17.09
C GLU A 197 -5.48 7.95 -15.60
N ASN A 198 -5.15 9.19 -15.19
CA ASN A 198 -4.97 9.57 -13.78
C ASN A 198 -6.28 9.60 -12.98
N TRP A 199 -7.42 9.51 -13.65
CA TRP A 199 -8.73 9.42 -13.00
C TRP A 199 -9.10 7.95 -12.71
N HIS A 200 -8.23 7.25 -11.99
CA HIS A 200 -8.22 5.79 -11.93
C HIS A 200 -9.29 5.21 -10.99
N ASN A 201 -9.64 5.92 -9.91
CA ASN A 201 -10.70 5.45 -9.00
C ASN A 201 -12.08 5.45 -9.68
N TYR A 202 -12.41 6.52 -10.42
CA TYR A 202 -13.64 6.54 -11.24
C TYR A 202 -13.62 5.44 -12.29
N HIS A 203 -12.49 5.28 -12.96
CA HIS A 203 -12.33 4.26 -13.99
C HIS A 203 -12.63 2.85 -13.45
N HIS A 204 -12.06 2.47 -12.30
CA HIS A 204 -12.35 1.18 -11.67
C HIS A 204 -13.81 1.03 -11.25
N ALA A 205 -14.46 2.09 -10.78
CA ALA A 205 -15.88 2.07 -10.44
C ALA A 205 -16.81 1.95 -11.68
N PHE A 206 -16.40 2.51 -12.82
CA PHE A 206 -17.21 2.64 -14.03
C PHE A 206 -16.43 2.31 -15.30
N ALA A 207 -15.81 1.13 -15.34
CA ALA A 207 -14.83 0.75 -16.37
C ALA A 207 -15.32 0.91 -17.82
N ARG A 208 -16.63 0.77 -18.07
CA ARG A 208 -17.22 0.93 -19.41
C ARG A 208 -17.54 2.37 -19.81
N ASP A 209 -17.51 3.34 -18.91
CA ASP A 209 -17.72 4.74 -19.27
C ASP A 209 -16.59 5.20 -20.19
N TYR A 210 -16.91 5.88 -21.29
CA TYR A 210 -15.88 6.39 -22.20
C TYR A 210 -15.04 7.51 -21.57
N ARG A 211 -15.45 8.02 -20.41
CA ARG A 211 -14.80 9.06 -19.62
C ARG A 211 -14.21 8.43 -18.37
N ASN A 212 -12.95 8.73 -18.07
CA ASN A 212 -12.42 8.49 -16.73
C ASN A 212 -12.67 9.73 -15.84
N GLY A 213 -12.57 10.94 -16.41
CA GLY A 213 -12.97 12.17 -15.74
C GLY A 213 -14.38 12.60 -16.12
N TRP A 214 -15.40 12.29 -15.31
CA TRP A 214 -16.80 12.63 -15.64
C TRP A 214 -17.17 14.10 -15.39
N LYS A 215 -16.47 14.78 -14.48
CA LYS A 215 -16.71 16.21 -14.19
C LYS A 215 -16.10 17.08 -15.28
N TRP A 216 -16.68 18.27 -15.47
CA TRP A 216 -16.23 19.21 -16.51
C TRP A 216 -14.80 19.70 -16.30
N HIS A 217 -14.38 19.90 -15.03
CA HIS A 217 -13.04 20.36 -14.66
C HIS A 217 -12.01 19.21 -14.56
N GLN A 218 -12.44 17.95 -14.70
CA GLN A 218 -11.52 16.82 -14.76
C GLN A 218 -10.95 16.72 -16.17
N LEU A 219 -9.67 17.09 -16.27
CA LEU A 219 -8.90 17.07 -17.52
C LEU A 219 -8.69 15.62 -17.94
N ASP A 220 -9.37 15.23 -19.01
CA ASP A 220 -9.34 13.91 -19.63
C ASP A 220 -9.35 14.16 -21.14
N ILE A 221 -8.15 14.18 -21.72
CA ILE A 221 -7.94 14.50 -23.14
C ILE A 221 -8.50 13.38 -24.01
N HIS A 222 -8.36 12.13 -23.58
CA HIS A 222 -8.92 10.96 -24.28
C HIS A 222 -10.44 11.08 -24.45
N LYS A 223 -11.17 11.50 -23.41
CA LYS A 223 -12.62 11.78 -23.48
C LYS A 223 -12.94 12.81 -24.55
N TRP A 224 -12.18 13.91 -24.61
CA TRP A 224 -12.45 14.96 -25.57
C TRP A 224 -12.16 14.53 -27.01
N ILE A 225 -11.09 13.77 -27.22
CA ILE A 225 -10.78 13.19 -28.54
C ILE A 225 -11.92 12.28 -29.00
N ILE A 226 -12.36 11.34 -28.15
CA ILE A 226 -13.46 10.42 -28.48
C ILE A 226 -14.77 11.20 -28.73
N TYR A 227 -15.05 12.21 -27.93
CA TYR A 227 -16.21 13.08 -28.13
C TYR A 227 -16.16 13.81 -29.47
N LEU A 228 -15.03 14.43 -29.83
CA LEU A 228 -14.86 15.12 -31.11
C LEU A 228 -14.97 14.14 -32.28
N MET A 229 -14.37 12.95 -32.17
CA MET A 229 -14.55 11.87 -33.14
C MET A 229 -16.02 11.52 -33.34
N SER A 230 -16.83 11.52 -32.27
CA SER A 230 -18.26 11.26 -32.40
C SER A 230 -19.03 12.34 -33.16
N LYS A 231 -18.56 13.60 -33.08
CA LYS A 231 -19.18 14.72 -33.80
C LYS A 231 -18.95 14.68 -35.31
N VAL A 232 -17.88 14.03 -35.74
CA VAL A 232 -17.55 13.88 -37.17
C VAL A 232 -17.86 12.47 -37.70
N GLY A 233 -18.59 11.64 -36.95
CA GLY A 233 -18.98 10.30 -37.37
C GLY A 233 -17.85 9.25 -37.37
N LEU A 234 -16.71 9.56 -36.74
CA LEU A 234 -15.60 8.62 -36.59
C LEU A 234 -15.79 7.68 -35.40
N ALA A 235 -16.51 8.11 -34.35
CA ALA A 235 -16.89 7.30 -33.20
C ALA A 235 -18.41 7.28 -32.99
N HIS A 236 -18.94 6.20 -32.44
CA HIS A 236 -20.36 6.06 -32.10
C HIS A 236 -20.57 5.11 -30.91
N ASP A 237 -21.80 4.98 -30.44
CA ASP A 237 -22.18 4.14 -29.29
C ASP A 237 -21.36 4.43 -28.01
N LEU A 238 -21.11 5.72 -27.73
CA LEU A 238 -20.36 6.14 -26.54
C LEU A 238 -21.15 5.78 -25.28
N VAL A 239 -20.54 4.99 -24.41
CA VAL A 239 -21.14 4.53 -23.15
C VAL A 239 -20.94 5.59 -22.07
N VAL A 240 -22.04 6.08 -21.49
CA VAL A 240 -22.05 7.14 -20.48
C VAL A 240 -22.76 6.63 -19.22
N THR A 241 -22.08 6.67 -18.08
CA THR A 241 -22.72 6.33 -16.81
C THR A 241 -23.68 7.44 -16.38
N PRO A 242 -24.94 7.14 -16.03
CA PRO A 242 -25.90 8.11 -15.51
C PRO A 242 -25.41 8.77 -14.22
N LYS A 243 -25.70 10.06 -14.05
CA LYS A 243 -25.24 10.86 -12.90
C LYS A 243 -25.74 10.28 -11.57
N GLU A 244 -26.97 9.78 -11.55
CA GLU A 244 -27.62 9.19 -10.39
C GLU A 244 -26.85 7.97 -9.90
N ARG A 245 -26.38 7.13 -10.83
CA ARG A 245 -25.55 5.95 -10.53
C ARG A 245 -24.18 6.36 -9.98
N ILE A 246 -23.58 7.43 -10.53
CA ILE A 246 -22.31 7.96 -10.03
C ILE A 246 -22.47 8.44 -8.59
N LEU A 247 -23.49 9.26 -8.31
CA LEU A 247 -23.76 9.79 -6.97
C LEU A 247 -24.08 8.70 -5.96
N ALA A 248 -24.86 7.69 -6.36
CA ALA A 248 -25.17 6.54 -5.51
C ALA A 248 -23.89 5.80 -5.11
N LYS A 249 -22.97 5.57 -6.06
CA LYS A 249 -21.71 4.87 -5.79
C LYS A 249 -20.78 5.67 -4.87
N GLN A 250 -20.79 7.01 -4.97
CA GLN A 250 -20.06 7.85 -4.02
C GLN A 250 -20.61 7.78 -2.60
N ALA A 251 -21.95 7.73 -2.47
CA ALA A 251 -22.60 7.57 -1.16
C ALA A 251 -22.29 6.19 -0.55
N GLU A 252 -22.34 5.14 -1.36
CA GLU A 252 -21.95 3.76 -0.98
C GLU A 252 -20.51 3.71 -0.47
N ALA A 253 -19.54 4.19 -1.26
CA ALA A 253 -18.13 4.20 -0.88
C ALA A 253 -17.87 4.97 0.43
N LYS A 254 -18.57 6.10 0.64
CA LYS A 254 -18.47 6.87 1.88
C LYS A 254 -19.06 6.12 3.08
N SER A 255 -20.16 5.40 2.88
CA SER A 255 -20.79 4.59 3.93
C SER A 255 -19.88 3.44 4.36
N GLU A 256 -19.38 2.67 3.39
CA GLU A 256 -18.43 1.57 3.62
C GLU A 256 -17.17 2.05 4.36
N LEU A 257 -16.60 3.19 3.93
CA LEU A 257 -15.43 3.75 4.61
C LEU A 257 -15.76 4.15 6.05
N SER A 258 -16.94 4.73 6.29
CA SER A 258 -17.38 5.09 7.63
C SER A 258 -17.54 3.86 8.53
N GLU A 259 -18.04 2.75 8.01
CA GLU A 259 -18.17 1.48 8.75
C GLU A 259 -16.80 0.91 9.07
N LEU A 260 -15.91 0.82 8.09
CA LEU A 260 -14.53 0.37 8.28
C LEU A 260 -13.77 1.20 9.34
N MET A 261 -14.01 2.52 9.37
CA MET A 261 -13.42 3.41 10.38
C MET A 261 -13.98 3.15 11.78
N LYS A 262 -15.28 2.84 11.91
CA LYS A 262 -15.89 2.48 13.21
C LYS A 262 -15.32 1.16 13.72
N ASP A 263 -15.17 0.16 12.86
CA ASP A 263 -14.58 -1.13 13.23
C ASP A 263 -13.13 -1.00 13.69
N LYS A 264 -12.33 -0.21 12.95
CA LYS A 264 -10.97 0.14 13.36
C LYS A 264 -10.95 0.84 14.71
N LEU A 265 -11.84 1.81 14.93
CA LEU A 265 -11.91 2.53 16.21
C LEU A 265 -12.27 1.58 17.36
N SER A 266 -13.21 0.66 17.14
CA SER A 266 -13.58 -0.37 18.14
C SER A 266 -12.39 -1.28 18.47
N SER A 267 -11.64 -1.75 17.46
CA SER A 267 -10.44 -2.56 17.72
C SER A 267 -9.36 -1.80 18.51
N VAL A 268 -9.20 -0.49 18.25
CA VAL A 268 -8.27 0.38 18.99
C VAL A 268 -8.74 0.55 20.44
N GLU A 269 -10.03 0.74 20.66
CA GLU A 269 -10.63 0.84 21.99
C GLU A 269 -10.39 -0.44 22.82
N ILE A 270 -10.66 -1.60 22.24
CA ILE A 270 -10.38 -2.91 22.87
C ILE A 270 -8.90 -3.04 23.23
N GLY A 271 -8.01 -2.69 22.30
CA GLY A 271 -6.56 -2.72 22.52
C GLY A 271 -6.13 -1.78 23.67
N ALA A 272 -6.68 -0.57 23.73
CA ALA A 272 -6.39 0.40 24.77
C ALA A 272 -6.86 -0.07 26.16
N ILE A 273 -8.07 -0.65 26.24
CA ILE A 273 -8.59 -1.25 27.48
C ILE A 273 -7.67 -2.38 27.95
N GLY A 274 -7.26 -3.28 27.05
CA GLY A 274 -6.34 -4.38 27.37
C GLY A 274 -5.01 -3.89 27.96
N ILE A 275 -4.41 -2.85 27.37
CA ILE A 275 -3.18 -2.24 27.89
C ILE A 275 -3.41 -1.63 29.29
N ALA A 276 -4.53 -0.92 29.47
CA ALA A 276 -4.86 -0.31 30.77
C ALA A 276 -5.05 -1.38 31.87
N ASP A 277 -5.68 -2.50 31.56
CA ASP A 277 -5.88 -3.59 32.53
C ASP A 277 -4.58 -4.31 32.86
N MET A 278 -3.70 -4.54 31.88
CA MET A 278 -2.33 -5.04 32.12
C MET A 278 -1.55 -4.11 33.05
N ALA A 279 -1.61 -2.79 32.82
CA ALA A 279 -0.97 -1.80 33.67
C ALA A 279 -1.52 -1.82 35.10
N ARG A 280 -2.86 -1.85 35.27
CA ARG A 280 -3.52 -1.97 36.59
C ARG A 280 -3.11 -3.25 37.31
N GLN A 281 -2.98 -4.37 36.61
CA GLN A 281 -2.55 -5.63 37.21
C GLN A 281 -1.10 -5.57 37.68
N GLN A 282 -0.20 -4.95 36.91
CA GLN A 282 1.18 -4.74 37.32
C GLN A 282 1.28 -3.84 38.55
N ILE A 283 0.50 -2.75 38.59
CA ILE A 283 0.42 -1.88 39.78
C ILE A 283 -0.01 -2.67 41.02
N ARG A 284 -1.09 -3.46 40.92
CA ARG A 284 -1.56 -4.31 42.03
C ARG A 284 -0.51 -5.33 42.49
N ASN A 285 0.24 -5.92 41.55
CA ASN A 285 1.31 -6.86 41.89
C ASN A 285 2.45 -6.16 42.65
N LEU A 286 2.83 -4.95 42.23
CA LEU A 286 3.83 -4.14 42.91
C LEU A 286 3.37 -3.73 44.31
N GLU A 287 2.12 -3.27 44.47
CA GLU A 287 1.53 -2.94 45.77
C GLU A 287 1.52 -4.14 46.71
N LYS A 288 1.10 -5.32 46.21
CA LYS A 288 1.11 -6.55 47.01
C LYS A 288 2.53 -6.94 47.42
N GLY A 289 3.50 -6.83 46.51
CA GLY A 289 4.91 -7.08 46.82
C GLY A 289 5.45 -6.12 47.88
N ALA A 290 5.14 -4.83 47.78
CA ALA A 290 5.53 -3.81 48.75
C ALA A 290 4.93 -4.09 50.14
N ASN A 291 3.64 -4.45 50.21
CA ASN A 291 2.98 -4.79 51.47
C ASN A 291 3.59 -6.05 52.12
N MET A 292 3.88 -7.09 51.34
CA MET A 292 4.54 -8.29 51.87
C MET A 292 5.93 -7.99 52.46
N ILE A 293 6.70 -7.10 51.81
CA ILE A 293 8.00 -6.65 52.34
C ILE A 293 7.81 -5.87 53.63
N ALA A 294 6.85 -4.93 53.66
CA ALA A 294 6.53 -4.15 54.85
C ALA A 294 6.12 -5.02 56.04
N ASP A 295 5.23 -6.00 55.83
CA ASP A 295 4.80 -6.94 56.87
C ASP A 295 5.96 -7.79 57.40
N SER A 296 6.85 -8.26 56.51
CA SER A 296 8.04 -9.02 56.90
C SER A 296 9.00 -8.19 57.77
N ILE A 297 9.22 -6.93 57.42
CA ILE A 297 10.04 -6.01 58.22
C ILE A 297 9.39 -5.78 59.58
N LYS A 298 8.08 -5.54 59.62
CA LYS A 298 7.35 -5.32 60.87
C LYS A 298 7.49 -6.50 61.85
N VAL A 299 7.34 -7.73 61.37
CA VAL A 299 7.55 -8.94 62.20
C VAL A 299 8.98 -9.01 62.75
N LYS A 300 9.99 -8.72 61.91
CA LYS A 300 11.39 -8.72 62.36
C LYS A 300 11.66 -7.65 63.41
N LEU A 301 11.03 -6.47 63.29
CA LEU A 301 11.14 -5.40 64.27
C LEU A 301 10.51 -5.79 65.61
N VAL A 302 9.29 -6.34 65.61
CA VAL A 302 8.62 -6.81 66.84
C VAL A 302 9.44 -7.90 67.54
N ASN A 303 9.96 -8.87 66.80
CA ASN A 303 10.82 -9.91 67.37
C ASN A 303 12.12 -9.35 67.96
N LEU A 304 12.71 -8.34 67.32
CA LEU A 304 13.90 -7.66 67.82
C LEU A 304 13.62 -6.90 69.13
N GLU A 305 12.48 -6.21 69.20
CA GLU A 305 11.99 -5.52 70.39
C GLU A 305 11.76 -6.52 71.54
N GLU A 306 11.01 -7.60 71.31
CA GLU A 306 10.75 -8.63 72.32
C GLU A 306 12.06 -9.31 72.80
N ALA A 307 13.00 -9.57 71.89
CA ALA A 307 14.31 -10.13 72.26
C ALA A 307 15.13 -9.17 73.13
N ALA A 308 15.08 -7.86 72.84
CA ALA A 308 15.74 -6.84 73.64
C ALA A 308 15.11 -6.70 75.03
N GLU A 309 13.77 -6.69 75.12
CA GLU A 309 13.05 -6.67 76.41
C GLU A 309 13.34 -7.90 77.26
N ASN A 310 13.34 -9.09 76.67
CA ASN A 310 13.67 -10.34 77.35
C ASN A 310 15.12 -10.35 77.86
N LEU A 311 16.06 -9.80 77.09
CA LEU A 311 17.45 -9.63 77.53
C LEU A 311 17.52 -8.68 78.75
N LEU A 312 16.84 -7.54 78.69
CA LEU A 312 16.77 -6.58 79.80
C LEU A 312 16.14 -7.20 81.05
N HIS A 313 15.04 -7.93 80.91
CA HIS A 313 14.36 -8.61 82.02
C HIS A 313 15.26 -9.70 82.63
N GLY A 314 15.92 -10.50 81.81
CA GLY A 314 16.86 -11.53 82.24
C GLY A 314 18.09 -10.96 82.98
N ILE A 315 18.62 -9.82 82.54
CA ILE A 315 19.69 -9.09 83.24
C ILE A 315 19.17 -8.60 84.59
N ARG A 316 18.02 -7.91 84.63
CA ARG A 316 17.43 -7.37 85.87
C ARG A 316 17.11 -8.46 86.89
N GLY A 317 16.59 -9.61 86.45
CA GLY A 317 16.33 -10.77 87.31
C GLY A 317 17.60 -11.37 87.91
N LYS A 318 18.63 -11.62 87.08
CA LYS A 318 19.90 -12.19 87.55
C LYS A 318 20.72 -11.25 88.41
N MET A 319 20.55 -9.93 88.26
CA MET A 319 21.21 -8.94 89.12
C MET A 319 20.64 -8.89 90.55
N LYS A 320 19.41 -9.36 90.79
CA LYS A 320 18.81 -9.37 92.13
C LYS A 320 19.40 -10.43 93.09
N ASP A 321 19.94 -11.55 92.57
CA ASP A 321 20.31 -12.73 93.37
C ASP A 321 21.79 -13.22 93.20
N CYS A 322 22.71 -12.39 92.68
CA CYS A 322 24.07 -12.84 92.33
C CYS A 322 25.20 -12.20 93.16
N SER A 323 26.17 -13.01 93.60
CA SER A 323 27.46 -12.55 94.16
C SER A 323 28.40 -11.95 93.08
N PHE A 324 29.38 -11.12 93.50
CA PHE A 324 30.27 -10.35 92.61
C PHE A 324 30.99 -11.20 91.53
N LYS A 325 31.39 -12.43 91.85
CA LYS A 325 32.09 -13.34 90.91
C LYS A 325 31.15 -13.88 89.81
N SER A 326 29.86 -13.98 90.11
CA SER A 326 28.81 -14.44 89.20
C SER A 326 28.36 -13.34 88.23
N GLN A 327 28.44 -12.07 88.65
CA GLN A 327 28.06 -10.90 87.84
C GLN A 327 28.93 -10.76 86.58
N LYS A 328 30.25 -11.00 86.67
CA LYS A 328 31.16 -10.96 85.50
C LYS A 328 30.74 -11.92 84.37
N LYS A 329 30.25 -13.11 84.72
CA LYS A 329 29.79 -14.11 83.73
C LYS A 329 28.45 -13.71 83.10
N VAL A 330 27.55 -13.12 83.88
CA VAL A 330 26.26 -12.59 83.40
C VAL A 330 26.47 -11.41 82.45
N VAL A 331 27.33 -10.45 82.81
CA VAL A 331 27.67 -9.29 81.95
C VAL A 331 28.28 -9.73 80.62
N LYS A 332 29.25 -10.66 80.65
CA LYS A 332 29.87 -11.17 79.41
C LYS A 332 28.85 -11.87 78.49
N ALA A 333 27.90 -12.61 79.06
CA ALA A 333 26.84 -13.25 78.28
C ALA A 333 25.81 -12.24 77.74
N ALA A 334 25.50 -11.18 78.49
CA ALA A 334 24.60 -10.12 78.08
C ALA A 334 25.20 -9.27 76.94
N LEU A 335 26.47 -8.91 77.04
CA LEU A 335 27.19 -8.16 76.00
C LEU A 335 27.21 -8.93 74.68
N LYS A 336 27.50 -10.24 74.70
CA LYS A 336 27.47 -11.06 73.50
C LYS A 336 26.09 -11.08 72.83
N LYS A 337 25.02 -11.18 73.63
CA LYS A 337 23.64 -11.13 73.09
C LYS A 337 23.28 -9.74 72.56
N LEU A 338 23.78 -8.68 73.18
CA LEU A 338 23.59 -7.31 72.71
C LEU A 338 24.25 -7.11 71.34
N GLU A 339 25.50 -7.56 71.16
CA GLU A 339 26.20 -7.53 69.86
C GLU A 339 25.40 -8.28 68.76
N GLU A 340 24.83 -9.45 69.09
CA GLU A 340 23.98 -10.21 68.17
C GLU A 340 22.72 -9.42 67.75
N LEU A 341 22.08 -8.73 68.70
CA LEU A 341 20.91 -7.88 68.41
C LEU A 341 21.28 -6.62 67.63
N GLU A 342 22.45 -6.02 67.88
CA GLU A 342 22.95 -4.86 67.14
C GLU A 342 23.22 -5.18 65.66
N VAL A 343 23.76 -6.37 65.36
CA VAL A 343 23.93 -6.84 63.98
C VAL A 343 22.58 -7.01 63.27
N ILE A 344 21.55 -7.48 63.98
CA ILE A 344 20.20 -7.61 63.44
C ILE A 344 19.57 -6.23 63.22
N ALA A 345 19.72 -5.31 64.17
CA ALA A 345 19.24 -3.92 64.07
C ALA A 345 19.89 -3.18 62.89
N TYR A 346 21.20 -3.37 62.69
CA TYR A 346 21.94 -2.82 61.56
C TYR A 346 21.42 -3.34 60.21
N LYS A 347 21.19 -4.65 60.10
CA LYS A 347 20.61 -5.26 58.88
C LYS A 347 19.19 -4.76 58.57
N LEU A 348 18.48 -4.24 59.57
CA LEU A 348 17.16 -3.60 59.44
C LEU A 348 17.24 -2.08 59.24
N GLY A 349 18.46 -1.50 59.21
CA GLY A 349 18.68 -0.07 59.01
C GLY A 349 18.39 0.81 60.22
N LEU A 350 18.28 0.24 61.42
CA LEU A 350 17.93 0.96 62.66
C LEU A 350 19.11 1.64 63.35
N SER A 351 20.35 1.23 63.04
CA SER A 351 21.57 1.83 63.58
C SER A 351 22.57 2.10 62.47
N LYS A 352 23.39 3.13 62.64
CA LYS A 352 24.61 3.30 61.83
C LYS A 352 25.69 2.40 62.42
N ALA A 353 26.48 1.75 61.56
CA ALA A 353 27.56 0.86 61.98
C ALA A 353 28.42 1.56 63.04
N SER A 354 28.54 0.93 64.21
CA SER A 354 29.44 1.33 65.29
C SER A 354 30.89 1.06 64.90
#